data_AF-A0A954FVN4-F1
#
_entry.id   AF-A0A954FVN4-F1
#
_cell.length_a   1.000
_cell.length_b   1.000
_cell.length_c   1.000
_cell.angle_alpha   90.00
_cell.angle_beta   90.00
_cell.angle_gamma   90.00
#
_symmetry.space_group_name_H-M   'P 1'
#
loop_
_entity.id
_entity.type
_entity.pdbx_description
1 polymer ?
#
loop_
_entity_poly.entity_id
_entity_poly.type
_entity_poly.pdbx_seq_one_letter_code
_entity_poly.pdbx_strand_id
1 'polypeptide(L)'
;MNGQRWITVGVVLGLLALVFGLLLPAIQDAREAARRSDSKRNLQQIGLALHNYHETYTRLPPGGVIREDGTAMHGWLIQIYIFMEASPLWSNVDFQVPWNDFQNQENYDETISYFLIPGVEAHYTSAGYGLTHYLGNPHLLYRNSSVKFRQMTNGTAHTWMVGEVAGNYQPWGYPFNWRSLGTKLFNGPNSYGHPPWQGGHLLLAYGGVEFFSNETSPEILKRFAAAPPIPTAEQMAVPEKRFETVGFYWTEVALQSDPENNTSYFVRILKNQKQQLLQIEFYLSTRPTEQQERDRTQLPGYPRPDLLARIDSDTDLPEVLKSASMSNATTPEQFQSNLKTLESLQKQLLQK
;
A
#
# COMPACT_ATOMS: atom_id res chain seq x y z
N MET A 1 13.23 3.44 -63.16
CA MET A 1 13.94 3.93 -61.95
C MET A 1 13.19 3.69 -60.63
N ASN A 2 12.13 2.87 -60.56
CA ASN A 2 11.34 2.70 -59.32
C ASN A 2 11.77 1.50 -58.44
N GLY A 3 12.45 0.49 -58.99
CA GLY A 3 12.86 -0.71 -58.23
C GLY A 3 13.99 -0.47 -57.22
N GLN A 4 14.91 0.45 -57.52
CA GLN A 4 16.05 0.75 -56.66
C GLN A 4 15.63 1.44 -55.35
N ARG A 5 14.54 2.22 -55.39
CA ARG A 5 13.96 2.88 -54.20
C ARG A 5 13.42 1.86 -53.18
N TRP A 6 12.76 0.80 -53.64
CA TRP A 6 12.22 -0.24 -52.75
C TRP A 6 13.30 -1.08 -52.08
N ILE A 7 14.40 -1.36 -52.79
CA ILE A 7 15.56 -2.08 -52.22
C ILE A 7 16.18 -1.25 -51.09
N THR A 8 16.47 0.03 -51.32
CA THR A 8 17.08 0.89 -50.29
C THR A 8 16.17 1.05 -49.06
N VAL A 9 14.86 1.26 -49.26
CA VAL A 9 13.90 1.33 -48.14
C VAL A 9 13.84 0.00 -47.38
N GLY A 10 13.82 -1.14 -48.10
CA GLY A 10 13.83 -2.48 -47.49
C GLY A 10 15.08 -2.74 -46.65
N VAL A 11 16.27 -2.36 -47.13
CA VAL A 11 17.52 -2.49 -46.37
C VAL A 11 17.48 -1.66 -45.09
N VAL A 12 17.03 -0.40 -45.16
CA VAL A 12 16.93 0.47 -43.99
C VAL A 12 15.94 -0.09 -42.96
N LEU A 13 14.77 -0.56 -43.40
CA LEU A 13 13.78 -1.19 -42.51
C LEU A 13 14.31 -2.49 -41.89
N GLY A 14 15.04 -3.31 -42.65
CA GLY A 14 15.68 -4.52 -42.14
C GLY A 14 16.71 -4.23 -41.06
N LEU A 15 17.54 -3.19 -41.25
CA LEU A 15 18.50 -2.76 -40.23
C LEU A 15 17.81 -2.20 -38.98
N LEU A 16 16.75 -1.40 -39.13
CA LEU A 16 15.96 -0.89 -38.00
C LEU A 16 15.33 -2.04 -37.21
N ALA A 17 14.73 -3.03 -37.89
CA ALA A 17 14.16 -4.20 -37.23
C ALA A 17 15.20 -5.00 -36.44
N LEU A 18 16.42 -5.16 -36.99
CA LEU A 18 17.53 -5.80 -36.29
C LEU A 18 17.94 -5.01 -35.04
N VAL A 19 18.11 -3.69 -35.16
CA VAL A 19 18.47 -2.82 -34.03
C VAL A 19 17.40 -2.87 -32.95
N PHE A 20 16.11 -2.72 -33.30
CA PHE A 20 15.02 -2.81 -32.32
C PHE A 20 14.92 -4.19 -31.67
N GLY A 21 15.14 -5.27 -32.44
CA GLY A 21 15.15 -6.63 -31.92
C GLY A 21 16.22 -6.87 -30.85
N LEU A 22 17.38 -6.22 -30.97
CA LEU A 22 18.45 -6.30 -29.97
C LEU A 22 18.22 -5.35 -28.77
N LEU A 23 17.58 -4.20 -28.98
CA LEU A 23 17.35 -3.21 -27.92
C LEU A 23 16.21 -3.58 -26.97
N LEU A 24 15.14 -4.22 -27.46
CA LEU A 24 13.95 -4.46 -26.65
C LEU A 24 14.21 -5.37 -25.43
N PRO A 25 14.93 -6.50 -25.52
CA PRO A 25 15.27 -7.32 -24.35
C PRO A 25 16.15 -6.55 -23.36
N ALA A 26 17.15 -5.82 -23.85
CA ALA A 26 18.06 -5.05 -23.01
C ALA A 26 17.34 -3.95 -22.22
N ILE A 27 16.33 -3.31 -22.79
CA ILE A 27 15.50 -2.31 -22.10
C ILE A 27 14.68 -2.96 -20.98
N GLN A 28 14.17 -4.18 -21.20
CA GLN A 28 13.40 -4.90 -20.17
C GLN A 28 14.28 -5.31 -19.00
N ASP A 29 15.47 -5.85 -19.27
CA ASP A 29 16.44 -6.21 -18.23
C ASP A 29 16.87 -4.99 -17.42
N ALA A 30 17.12 -3.85 -18.09
CA ALA A 30 17.46 -2.60 -17.42
C ALA A 30 16.31 -2.08 -16.54
N ARG A 31 15.07 -2.16 -17.02
CA ARG A 31 13.88 -1.79 -16.23
C ARG A 31 13.72 -2.66 -15.00
N GLU A 32 13.96 -3.97 -15.13
CA GLU A 32 13.82 -4.89 -14.02
C GLU A 32 14.94 -4.73 -12.98
N ALA A 33 16.17 -4.47 -13.43
CA ALA A 33 17.27 -4.09 -12.55
C ALA A 33 17.00 -2.78 -11.80
N ALA A 34 16.36 -1.80 -12.46
CA ALA A 34 15.93 -0.56 -11.82
C ALA A 34 14.86 -0.82 -10.74
N ARG A 35 13.82 -1.60 -11.05
CA ARG A 35 12.77 -2.00 -10.09
C ARG A 35 13.36 -2.71 -8.87
N ARG A 36 14.31 -3.61 -9.09
CA ARG A 36 15.02 -4.31 -8.02
C ARG A 36 15.80 -3.34 -7.13
N SER A 37 16.47 -2.36 -7.73
CA SER A 37 17.22 -1.32 -7.02
C SER A 37 16.29 -0.39 -6.24
N ASP A 38 15.14 -0.03 -6.81
CA ASP A 38 14.12 0.78 -6.15
C ASP A 38 13.49 0.04 -4.96
N SER A 39 13.19 -1.25 -5.09
CA SER A 39 12.70 -2.07 -3.97
C SER A 39 13.73 -2.18 -2.84
N LYS A 40 15.02 -2.34 -3.19
CA LYS A 40 16.10 -2.27 -2.21
C LYS A 40 16.12 -0.93 -1.48
N ARG A 41 15.95 0.19 -2.20
CA ARG A 41 15.85 1.53 -1.60
C ARG A 41 14.65 1.65 -0.65
N ASN A 42 13.49 1.09 -1.01
CA ASN A 42 12.32 1.06 -0.15
C ASN A 42 12.63 0.35 1.19
N LEU A 43 13.28 -0.81 1.15
CA LEU A 43 13.74 -1.51 2.36
C LEU A 43 14.77 -0.71 3.16
N GLN A 44 15.68 0.02 2.49
CA GLN A 44 16.61 0.91 3.17
C GLN A 44 15.90 2.05 3.92
N GLN A 45 14.85 2.63 3.33
CA GLN A 45 14.03 3.65 3.99
C GLN A 45 13.25 3.08 5.17
N ILE A 46 12.65 1.89 5.01
CA ILE A 46 12.02 1.17 6.12
C ILE A 46 13.03 0.88 7.24
N GLY A 47 14.26 0.47 6.89
CA GLY A 47 15.32 0.22 7.85
C GLY A 47 15.73 1.47 8.62
N LEU A 48 15.95 2.59 7.93
CA LEU A 48 16.23 3.87 8.57
C LEU A 48 15.13 4.25 9.55
N ALA A 49 13.86 4.12 9.15
CA ALA A 49 12.72 4.42 10.01
C ALA A 49 12.62 3.50 11.24
N LEU A 50 12.92 2.20 11.09
CA LEU A 50 13.00 1.26 12.22
C LEU A 50 14.13 1.62 13.19
N HIS A 51 15.29 2.04 12.68
CA HIS A 51 16.40 2.50 13.51
C HIS A 51 16.06 3.80 14.26
N ASN A 52 15.46 4.78 13.58
CA ASN A 52 15.02 6.05 14.19
C ASN A 52 13.93 5.82 15.25
N TYR A 53 12.99 4.91 15.00
CA TYR A 53 12.01 4.47 15.99
C TYR A 53 12.72 3.87 17.22
N HIS A 54 13.68 2.96 17.00
CA HIS A 54 14.44 2.37 18.09
C HIS A 54 15.27 3.40 18.86
N GLU A 55 15.88 4.37 18.20
CA GLU A 55 16.61 5.46 18.85
C GLU A 55 15.70 6.28 19.76
N THR A 56 14.49 6.61 19.29
CA THR A 56 13.50 7.41 20.03
C THR A 56 12.88 6.65 21.20
N TYR A 57 12.49 5.38 20.97
CA TYR A 57 11.69 4.61 21.92
C TYR A 57 12.47 3.50 22.65
N THR A 58 13.76 3.32 22.34
CA THR A 58 14.67 2.29 22.89
C THR A 58 14.22 0.84 22.69
N ARG A 59 13.36 0.61 21.69
CA ARG A 59 12.82 -0.68 21.25
C ARG A 59 12.34 -0.57 19.81
N LEU A 60 12.30 -1.68 19.08
CA LEU A 60 11.58 -1.79 17.82
C LEU A 60 10.06 -1.58 18.04
N PRO A 61 9.31 -1.15 17.02
CA PRO A 61 7.87 -1.02 17.14
C PRO A 61 7.23 -2.39 17.41
N PRO A 62 6.15 -2.47 18.21
CA PRO A 62 5.32 -3.66 18.23
C PRO A 62 4.86 -4.00 16.81
N GLY A 63 4.93 -5.28 16.42
CA GLY A 63 4.43 -5.75 15.12
C GLY A 63 2.99 -5.31 14.86
N GLY A 64 2.19 -5.36 15.91
CA GLY A 64 0.90 -4.71 16.00
C GLY A 64 0.49 -4.53 17.44
N VAL A 65 -0.36 -3.54 17.68
CA VAL A 65 -1.01 -3.31 18.97
C VAL A 65 -2.35 -4.03 18.97
N ILE A 66 -2.51 -4.99 19.87
CA ILE A 66 -3.74 -5.78 20.03
C ILE A 66 -4.19 -5.62 21.49
N ARG A 67 -5.44 -5.18 21.68
CA ARG A 67 -6.04 -5.04 23.02
C ARG A 67 -6.29 -6.41 23.65
N GLU A 68 -6.51 -6.42 24.96
CA GLU A 68 -6.80 -7.65 25.72
C GLU A 68 -8.07 -8.37 25.24
N ASP A 69 -9.05 -7.62 24.75
CA ASP A 69 -10.29 -8.13 24.14
C ASP A 69 -10.09 -8.71 22.71
N GLY A 70 -8.86 -8.70 22.20
CA GLY A 70 -8.51 -9.17 20.85
C GLY A 70 -8.69 -8.12 19.75
N THR A 71 -9.12 -6.90 20.08
CA THR A 71 -9.28 -5.83 19.10
C THR A 71 -7.93 -5.47 18.48
N ALA A 72 -7.86 -5.58 17.15
CA ALA A 72 -6.67 -5.26 16.37
C ALA A 72 -6.59 -3.75 16.16
N MET A 73 -5.67 -3.08 16.84
CA MET A 73 -5.48 -1.63 16.75
C MET A 73 -4.64 -1.31 15.52
N HIS A 74 -3.33 -1.07 15.66
CA HIS A 74 -2.49 -0.59 14.55
C HIS A 74 -1.24 -1.45 14.36
N GLY A 75 -0.80 -1.60 13.11
CA GLY A 75 0.43 -2.32 12.74
C GLY A 75 1.71 -1.50 12.90
N TRP A 76 2.85 -2.16 12.72
CA TRP A 76 4.18 -1.53 12.81
C TRP A 76 4.46 -0.50 11.69
N LEU A 77 3.83 -0.66 10.51
CA LEU A 77 4.06 0.22 9.35
C LEU A 77 3.63 1.66 9.61
N ILE A 78 2.47 1.89 10.23
CA ILE A 78 2.04 3.25 10.61
C ILE A 78 2.92 3.86 11.71
N GLN A 79 3.47 3.03 12.59
CA GLN A 79 4.33 3.49 13.69
C GLN A 79 5.69 3.98 13.20
N ILE A 80 6.22 3.39 12.14
CA ILE A 80 7.48 3.84 11.53
C ILE A 80 7.27 4.94 10.50
N TYR A 81 6.04 5.13 10.01
CA TYR A 81 5.74 6.08 8.93
C TYR A 81 6.16 7.52 9.27
N ILE A 82 5.99 7.93 10.53
CA ILE A 82 6.45 9.24 11.04
C ILE A 82 7.97 9.47 10.88
N PHE A 83 8.76 8.39 10.77
CA PHE A 83 10.21 8.43 10.57
C PHE A 83 10.64 8.23 9.11
N MET A 84 9.69 8.00 8.18
CA MET A 84 9.98 7.79 6.76
C MET A 84 9.86 9.09 5.96
N GLU A 85 8.74 9.80 6.12
CA GLU A 85 8.46 11.07 5.46
C GLU A 85 7.66 11.99 6.39
N ALA A 86 7.81 13.30 6.24
CA ALA A 86 7.04 14.31 6.98
C ALA A 86 5.58 14.40 6.50
N SER A 87 4.92 13.26 6.27
CA SER A 87 3.56 13.20 5.75
C SER A 87 2.53 13.40 6.86
N PRO A 88 1.44 14.17 6.60
CA PRO A 88 0.38 14.43 7.57
C PRO A 88 -0.47 13.20 7.91
N LEU A 89 -0.32 12.08 7.17
CA LEU A 89 -1.12 10.87 7.37
C LEU A 89 -1.07 10.41 8.83
N TRP A 90 0.10 10.42 9.47
CA TRP A 90 0.21 10.00 10.87
C TRP A 90 -0.66 10.84 11.81
N SER A 91 -0.71 12.15 11.60
CA SER A 91 -1.48 13.09 12.43
C SER A 91 -3.00 12.93 12.26
N ASN A 92 -3.44 12.33 11.16
CA ASN A 92 -4.85 12.14 10.84
C ASN A 92 -5.41 10.78 11.29
N VAL A 93 -4.55 9.86 11.72
CA VAL A 93 -4.97 8.56 12.24
C VAL A 93 -5.44 8.73 13.69
N ASP A 94 -6.68 8.33 13.97
CA ASP A 94 -7.14 8.19 15.35
C ASP A 94 -6.65 6.85 15.91
N PHE A 95 -5.64 6.93 16.79
CA PHE A 95 -5.05 5.77 17.45
C PHE A 95 -5.93 5.16 18.57
N GLN A 96 -7.07 5.78 18.90
CA GLN A 96 -8.02 5.28 19.91
C GLN A 96 -9.04 4.30 19.34
N VAL A 97 -9.18 4.22 18.02
CA VAL A 97 -10.08 3.29 17.33
C VAL A 97 -9.29 2.27 16.50
N PRO A 98 -9.85 1.10 16.15
CA PRO A 98 -9.16 0.11 15.34
C PRO A 98 -8.67 0.67 13.98
N TRP A 99 -7.63 0.07 13.39
CA TRP A 99 -7.12 0.51 12.07
C TRP A 99 -8.21 0.50 10.98
N ASN A 100 -9.15 -0.43 11.05
CA ASN A 100 -10.22 -0.59 10.05
C ASN A 100 -11.53 0.08 10.47
N ASP A 101 -11.51 0.95 11.47
CA ASP A 101 -12.65 1.81 11.81
C ASP A 101 -12.94 2.80 10.68
N PHE A 102 -14.19 3.21 10.53
CA PHE A 102 -14.62 4.17 9.51
C PHE A 102 -13.83 5.48 9.59
N GLN A 103 -13.51 5.95 10.81
CA GLN A 103 -12.74 7.18 11.02
C GLN A 103 -11.31 7.11 10.47
N ASN A 104 -10.74 5.91 10.43
CA ASN A 104 -9.37 5.69 9.96
C ASN A 104 -9.31 5.24 8.49
N GLN A 105 -10.46 4.96 7.88
CA GLN A 105 -10.50 4.24 6.62
C GLN A 105 -9.79 5.00 5.49
N GLU A 106 -10.05 6.30 5.36
CA GLU A 106 -9.41 7.13 4.34
C GLU A 106 -7.88 7.09 4.44
N ASN A 107 -7.34 7.08 5.67
CA ASN A 107 -5.91 6.98 5.89
C ASN A 107 -5.37 5.65 5.37
N TYR A 108 -6.07 4.54 5.58
CA TYR A 108 -5.62 3.19 5.20
C TYR A 108 -6.02 2.75 3.78
N ASP A 109 -6.86 3.51 3.08
CA ASP A 109 -7.16 3.34 1.65
C ASP A 109 -6.07 3.94 0.76
N GLU A 110 -5.15 4.74 1.31
CA GLU A 110 -4.01 5.29 0.60
C GLU A 110 -2.93 4.24 0.34
N THR A 111 -2.33 4.26 -0.85
CA THR A 111 -1.14 3.45 -1.15
C THR A 111 0.13 4.23 -0.81
N ILE A 112 1.04 3.59 -0.10
CA ILE A 112 2.34 4.19 0.24
C ILE A 112 3.39 3.56 -0.67
N SER A 113 3.98 4.36 -1.56
CA SER A 113 4.93 3.89 -2.57
C SER A 113 6.13 3.12 -1.98
N TYR A 114 6.60 3.49 -0.78
CA TYR A 114 7.67 2.77 -0.09
C TYR A 114 7.26 1.40 0.45
N PHE A 115 5.95 1.13 0.57
CA PHE A 115 5.43 -0.16 0.98
C PHE A 115 5.12 -1.08 -0.20
N LEU A 116 5.36 -0.63 -1.43
CA LEU A 116 5.10 -1.40 -2.64
C LEU A 116 6.41 -1.76 -3.36
N ILE A 117 6.57 -3.04 -3.71
CA ILE A 117 7.55 -3.48 -4.71
C ILE A 117 7.19 -2.89 -6.09
N PRO A 118 8.10 -2.13 -6.73
CA PRO A 118 7.87 -1.56 -8.06
C PRO A 118 7.61 -2.64 -9.12
N GLY A 119 6.51 -2.48 -9.88
CA GLY A 119 6.12 -3.42 -10.94
C GLY A 119 5.13 -4.50 -10.51
N VAL A 120 4.75 -4.58 -9.22
CA VAL A 120 3.62 -5.40 -8.76
C VAL A 120 2.33 -4.60 -8.86
N GLU A 121 1.33 -5.10 -9.58
CA GLU A 121 0.06 -4.39 -9.82
C GLU A 121 -0.94 -4.46 -8.65
N ALA A 122 -0.73 -5.35 -7.68
CA ALA A 122 -1.62 -5.53 -6.55
C ALA A 122 -1.45 -4.39 -5.54
N HIS A 123 -2.23 -3.31 -5.68
CA HIS A 123 -2.14 -2.14 -4.80
C HIS A 123 -3.22 -2.07 -3.72
N TYR A 124 -4.38 -2.69 -3.96
CA TYR A 124 -5.55 -2.58 -3.10
C TYR A 124 -6.16 -3.94 -2.80
N THR A 125 -6.84 -4.04 -1.65
CA THR A 125 -7.76 -5.14 -1.38
C THR A 125 -9.12 -4.94 -2.09
N SER A 126 -9.94 -5.99 -2.14
CA SER A 126 -11.34 -5.90 -2.57
C SER A 126 -12.21 -5.00 -1.66
N ALA A 127 -11.73 -4.66 -0.47
CA ALA A 127 -12.37 -3.72 0.45
C ALA A 127 -11.81 -2.28 0.37
N GLY A 128 -10.87 -2.02 -0.56
CA GLY A 128 -10.34 -0.67 -0.80
C GLY A 128 -9.02 -0.33 -0.09
N TYR A 129 -8.64 -1.09 0.94
CA TYR A 129 -7.40 -0.82 1.70
C TYR A 129 -6.14 -0.93 0.84
N GLY A 130 -5.21 0.01 1.03
CA GLY A 130 -3.88 -0.02 0.43
C GLY A 130 -3.03 -1.18 0.97
N LEU A 131 -2.26 -1.82 0.09
CA LEU A 131 -1.46 -3.00 0.41
C LEU A 131 -0.02 -2.66 0.82
N THR A 132 0.64 -3.65 1.47
CA THR A 132 2.11 -3.72 1.59
C THR A 132 2.65 -4.97 0.91
N HIS A 133 3.82 -4.83 0.29
CA HIS A 133 4.63 -5.90 -0.29
C HIS A 133 5.84 -6.28 0.60
N TYR A 134 5.92 -5.71 1.81
CA TYR A 134 6.97 -5.99 2.78
C TYR A 134 6.36 -6.41 4.12
N LEU A 135 6.81 -7.56 4.66
CA LEU A 135 6.35 -8.07 5.95
C LEU A 135 7.51 -8.27 6.92
N GLY A 136 7.22 -8.08 8.20
CA GLY A 136 8.19 -8.13 9.29
C GLY A 136 8.57 -9.54 9.74
N ASN A 137 9.71 -9.63 10.43
CA ASN A 137 10.16 -10.83 11.12
C ASN A 137 9.30 -11.10 12.36
N PRO A 138 8.64 -12.28 12.47
CA PRO A 138 7.81 -12.62 13.62
C PRO A 138 8.59 -12.76 14.92
N HIS A 139 9.92 -12.80 14.90
CA HIS A 139 10.73 -12.78 16.11
C HIS A 139 10.95 -11.37 16.68
N LEU A 140 10.76 -10.34 15.85
CA LEU A 140 11.01 -8.95 16.21
C LEU A 140 9.72 -8.13 16.26
N LEU A 141 8.89 -8.30 15.23
CA LEU A 141 7.69 -7.53 14.93
C LEU A 141 6.45 -8.41 15.11
N TYR A 142 6.28 -8.98 16.30
CA TYR A 142 5.10 -9.77 16.67
C TYR A 142 4.09 -8.96 17.50
N ARG A 143 2.96 -9.59 17.85
CA ARG A 143 1.90 -9.01 18.68
C ARG A 143 2.46 -8.36 19.95
N ASN A 144 2.19 -7.07 20.14
CA ASN A 144 2.56 -6.29 21.32
C ASN A 144 4.07 -6.38 21.67
N SER A 145 4.94 -6.59 20.68
CA SER A 145 6.37 -6.76 20.92
C SER A 145 7.04 -5.49 21.47
N SER A 146 8.17 -5.68 22.14
CA SER A 146 9.01 -4.59 22.68
C SER A 146 10.51 -4.92 22.56
N VAL A 147 10.87 -5.53 21.44
CA VAL A 147 12.21 -6.07 21.19
C VAL A 147 13.25 -4.96 21.10
N LYS A 148 14.41 -5.14 21.74
CA LYS A 148 15.56 -4.22 21.70
C LYS A 148 16.72 -4.84 20.94
N PHE A 149 17.54 -4.04 20.25
CA PHE A 149 18.69 -4.57 19.49
C PHE A 149 19.64 -5.41 20.36
N ARG A 150 19.81 -5.08 21.64
CA ARG A 150 20.65 -5.86 22.58
C ARG A 150 20.18 -7.32 22.78
N GLN A 151 18.94 -7.65 22.43
CA GLN A 151 18.39 -9.00 22.55
C GLN A 151 18.75 -9.89 21.35
N MET A 152 19.35 -9.32 20.30
CA MET A 152 19.83 -10.05 19.13
C MET A 152 21.19 -10.68 19.42
N THR A 153 21.22 -11.74 20.23
CA THR A 153 22.46 -12.34 20.74
C THR A 153 23.32 -13.00 19.65
N ASN A 154 22.76 -13.28 18.47
CA ASN A 154 23.52 -13.75 17.30
C ASN A 154 24.15 -12.60 16.48
N GLY A 155 23.97 -11.36 16.94
CA GLY A 155 24.40 -10.15 16.25
C GLY A 155 23.37 -9.65 15.23
N THR A 156 23.45 -8.35 14.95
CA THR A 156 22.54 -7.65 14.03
C THR A 156 22.75 -8.06 12.56
N ALA A 157 23.94 -8.53 12.19
CA ALA A 157 24.25 -9.09 10.87
C ALA A 157 23.56 -10.44 10.59
N HIS A 158 23.23 -11.21 11.63
CA HIS A 158 22.57 -12.51 11.51
C HIS A 158 21.08 -12.47 11.86
N THR A 159 20.51 -11.27 11.94
CA THR A 159 19.11 -11.05 12.31
C THR A 159 18.44 -10.21 11.23
N TRP A 160 17.44 -10.76 10.55
CA TRP A 160 16.64 -10.03 9.57
C TRP A 160 15.45 -9.33 10.22
N MET A 161 14.98 -8.23 9.66
CA MET A 161 13.88 -7.42 10.20
C MET A 161 12.64 -7.42 9.30
N VAL A 162 12.83 -7.22 8.00
CA VAL A 162 11.74 -7.07 7.02
C VAL A 162 12.17 -7.75 5.73
N GLY A 163 11.22 -8.32 4.99
CA GLY A 163 11.50 -8.90 3.67
C GLY A 163 10.39 -8.64 2.67
N GLU A 164 10.76 -8.75 1.40
CA GLU A 164 9.83 -8.73 0.25
C GLU A 164 8.98 -10.00 0.23
N VAL A 165 7.67 -9.89 0.04
CA VAL A 165 6.78 -11.05 -0.01
C VAL A 165 6.27 -11.35 -1.41
N ALA A 166 6.09 -12.65 -1.70
CA ALA A 166 5.77 -13.13 -3.05
C ALA A 166 4.27 -13.04 -3.41
N GLY A 167 3.41 -12.79 -2.42
CA GLY A 167 1.97 -12.79 -2.56
C GLY A 167 1.27 -12.87 -1.22
N ASN A 168 -0.04 -13.15 -1.25
CA ASN A 168 -0.93 -13.06 -0.09
C ASN A 168 -0.68 -11.75 0.66
N TYR A 169 -0.67 -10.66 -0.11
CA TYR A 169 -0.44 -9.32 0.39
C TYR A 169 -1.52 -8.95 1.41
N GLN A 170 -1.17 -8.03 2.29
CA GLN A 170 -2.01 -7.61 3.40
C GLN A 170 -2.13 -6.08 3.35
N PRO A 171 -3.23 -5.50 3.85
CA PRO A 171 -3.30 -4.06 4.06
C PRO A 171 -2.10 -3.59 4.88
N TRP A 172 -1.45 -2.49 4.48
CA TRP A 172 -0.32 -1.99 5.26
C TRP A 172 -0.73 -1.56 6.67
N GLY A 173 -2.01 -1.19 6.87
CA GLY A 173 -2.59 -0.92 8.18
C GLY A 173 -2.84 -2.15 9.06
N TYR A 174 -2.86 -3.35 8.47
CA TYR A 174 -3.23 -4.56 9.18
C TYR A 174 -2.23 -4.89 10.32
N PRO A 175 -2.70 -5.08 11.57
CA PRO A 175 -1.79 -5.26 12.70
C PRO A 175 -1.00 -6.57 12.73
N PHE A 176 -1.19 -7.48 11.77
CA PHE A 176 -0.48 -8.76 11.71
C PHE A 176 0.46 -8.88 10.50
N ASN A 177 1.14 -7.78 10.17
CA ASN A 177 2.05 -7.66 9.02
C ASN A 177 3.42 -8.33 9.25
N TRP A 178 3.41 -9.62 9.59
CA TRP A 178 4.60 -10.49 9.69
C TRP A 178 4.29 -11.90 9.16
N ARG A 179 5.34 -12.66 8.81
CA ARG A 179 5.21 -14.09 8.50
C ARG A 179 6.52 -14.83 8.74
N SER A 180 6.46 -16.15 8.93
CA SER A 180 7.67 -16.98 9.02
C SER A 180 8.47 -16.93 7.72
N LEU A 181 9.80 -16.81 7.82
CA LEU A 181 10.72 -16.79 6.67
C LEU A 181 10.65 -18.10 5.86
N GLY A 182 10.38 -19.22 6.54
CA GLY A 182 10.42 -20.56 5.95
C GLY A 182 11.84 -21.03 5.63
N THR A 183 11.93 -22.09 4.82
CA THR A 183 13.22 -22.71 4.43
C THR A 183 13.60 -22.46 2.98
N LYS A 184 12.78 -21.71 2.24
CA LYS A 184 13.00 -21.39 0.82
C LYS A 184 12.29 -20.08 0.47
N LEU A 185 12.99 -19.21 -0.24
CA LEU A 185 12.41 -18.01 -0.84
C LEU A 185 11.82 -18.33 -2.21
N PHE A 186 10.82 -17.55 -2.63
CA PHE A 186 10.10 -17.78 -3.88
C PHE A 186 9.53 -19.21 -3.96
N ASN A 187 8.77 -19.59 -2.93
CA ASN A 187 8.12 -20.89 -2.79
C ASN A 187 6.60 -20.73 -2.60
N GLY A 188 5.97 -20.00 -3.53
CA GLY A 188 4.54 -19.71 -3.54
C GLY A 188 4.14 -18.46 -2.76
N PRO A 189 2.85 -18.12 -2.72
CA PRO A 189 2.35 -16.83 -2.22
C PRO A 189 2.52 -16.65 -0.71
N ASN A 190 2.81 -17.72 0.03
CA ASN A 190 3.11 -17.65 1.47
C ASN A 190 4.58 -17.40 1.80
N SER A 191 5.45 -17.33 0.80
CA SER A 191 6.88 -17.14 0.99
C SER A 191 7.30 -15.66 0.91
N TYR A 192 8.51 -15.40 1.38
CA TYR A 192 9.28 -14.22 0.99
C TYR A 192 9.90 -14.43 -0.39
N GLY A 193 10.10 -13.35 -1.14
CA GLY A 193 10.63 -13.35 -2.51
C GLY A 193 9.76 -12.56 -3.48
N HIS A 194 10.27 -12.34 -4.68
CA HIS A 194 9.59 -11.70 -5.79
C HIS A 194 9.73 -12.60 -7.04
N PRO A 195 8.63 -13.08 -7.66
CA PRO A 195 8.71 -14.06 -8.74
C PRO A 195 9.60 -13.68 -9.92
N PRO A 196 9.53 -12.45 -10.48
CA PRO A 196 10.45 -12.00 -11.53
C PRO A 196 11.94 -12.11 -11.18
N TRP A 197 12.33 -12.02 -9.91
CA TRP A 197 13.73 -12.06 -9.48
C TRP A 197 14.21 -13.44 -9.05
N GLN A 198 13.31 -14.43 -8.96
CA GLN A 198 13.62 -15.76 -8.45
C GLN A 198 14.33 -15.73 -7.08
N GLY A 199 13.93 -14.81 -6.22
CA GLY A 199 14.59 -14.50 -4.95
C GLY A 199 13.97 -13.26 -4.33
N GLY A 200 14.57 -12.73 -3.28
CA GLY A 200 14.11 -11.47 -2.68
C GLY A 200 15.12 -10.86 -1.75
N HIS A 201 14.89 -9.61 -1.42
CA HIS A 201 15.69 -8.88 -0.45
C HIS A 201 15.16 -9.08 0.96
N LEU A 202 16.11 -9.20 1.89
CA LEU A 202 15.88 -9.10 3.32
C LEU A 202 16.66 -7.90 3.85
N LEU A 203 15.99 -7.09 4.66
CA LEU A 203 16.60 -6.06 5.49
C LEU A 203 17.17 -6.72 6.75
N LEU A 204 18.45 -6.53 7.02
CA LEU A 204 19.16 -7.01 8.20
C LEU A 204 19.19 -5.94 9.29
N ALA A 205 19.30 -6.35 10.54
CA ALA A 205 19.17 -5.48 11.71
C ALA A 205 20.31 -4.47 11.91
N TYR A 206 21.38 -4.56 11.12
CA TYR A 206 22.42 -3.52 11.05
C TYR A 206 22.12 -2.45 9.98
N GLY A 207 20.98 -2.56 9.27
CA GLY A 207 20.56 -1.64 8.22
C GLY A 207 20.93 -2.06 6.80
N GLY A 208 21.71 -3.14 6.63
CA GLY A 208 22.04 -3.68 5.30
C GLY A 208 20.84 -4.37 4.65
N VAL A 209 20.72 -4.24 3.33
CA VAL A 209 19.72 -4.96 2.53
C VAL A 209 20.44 -5.91 1.59
N GLU A 210 20.20 -7.20 1.77
CA GLU A 210 20.86 -8.28 1.03
C GLU A 210 19.85 -9.06 0.20
N PHE A 211 20.29 -9.55 -0.96
CA PHE A 211 19.47 -10.38 -1.83
C PHE A 211 19.78 -11.86 -1.64
N PHE A 212 18.73 -12.65 -1.53
CA PHE A 212 18.80 -14.11 -1.40
C PHE A 212 18.02 -14.73 -2.57
N SER A 213 18.68 -15.57 -3.36
CA SER A 213 18.04 -16.29 -4.47
C SER A 213 17.26 -17.51 -3.99
N ASN A 214 16.46 -18.10 -4.87
CA ASN A 214 15.81 -19.40 -4.70
C ASN A 214 16.80 -20.58 -4.55
N GLU A 215 18.09 -20.37 -4.83
CA GLU A 215 19.19 -21.32 -4.64
C GLU A 215 19.88 -21.19 -3.27
N THR A 216 19.51 -20.18 -2.47
CA THR A 216 20.05 -20.00 -1.11
C THR A 216 19.85 -21.26 -0.28
N SER A 217 20.92 -21.74 0.36
CA SER A 217 20.87 -22.95 1.20
C SER A 217 19.78 -22.84 2.28
N PRO A 218 18.93 -23.87 2.45
CA PRO A 218 17.93 -23.91 3.51
C PRO A 218 18.51 -23.72 4.90
N GLU A 219 19.76 -24.13 5.15
CA GLU A 219 20.45 -23.98 6.42
C GLU A 219 20.70 -22.50 6.77
N ILE A 220 20.97 -21.65 5.78
CA ILE A 220 21.11 -20.21 5.96
C ILE A 220 19.77 -19.61 6.39
N LEU A 221 18.69 -19.92 5.67
CA LEU A 221 17.35 -19.43 6.00
C LEU A 221 16.85 -19.94 7.35
N LYS A 222 17.14 -21.20 7.70
CA LYS A 222 16.86 -21.77 9.03
C LYS A 222 17.59 -21.01 10.14
N ARG A 223 18.86 -20.63 9.93
CA ARG A 223 19.61 -19.82 10.91
C ARG A 223 18.98 -18.44 11.12
N PHE A 224 18.56 -17.78 10.04
CA PHE A 224 17.84 -16.50 10.13
C PHE A 224 16.47 -16.65 10.79
N ALA A 225 15.73 -17.71 10.46
CA ALA A 225 14.41 -17.98 11.04
C ALA A 225 14.49 -18.33 12.53
N ALA A 226 15.59 -18.91 13.00
CA ALA A 226 15.80 -19.27 14.40
C ALA A 226 16.57 -18.20 15.21
N ALA A 227 16.89 -17.04 14.61
CA ALA A 227 17.67 -16.01 15.27
C ALA A 227 16.93 -15.43 16.48
N PRO A 228 17.60 -15.26 17.65
CA PRO A 228 17.00 -14.69 18.84
C PRO A 228 16.75 -13.17 18.68
N PRO A 229 15.79 -12.61 19.43
CA PRO A 229 14.95 -13.25 20.45
C PRO A 229 13.91 -14.21 19.86
N ILE A 230 13.49 -15.23 20.64
CA ILE A 230 12.47 -16.20 20.22
C ILE A 230 11.20 -15.97 21.06
N PRO A 231 10.14 -15.42 20.48
CA PRO A 231 8.86 -15.25 21.16
C PRO A 231 8.07 -16.56 21.26
N THR A 232 6.99 -16.54 22.03
CA THR A 232 6.06 -17.68 22.13
C THR A 232 5.27 -17.88 20.83
N ALA A 233 4.75 -19.08 20.61
CA ALA A 233 3.91 -19.38 19.44
C ALA A 233 2.64 -18.51 19.39
N GLU A 234 2.04 -18.21 20.54
CA GLU A 234 0.86 -17.34 20.66
C GLU A 234 1.17 -15.89 20.23
N GLN A 235 2.32 -15.36 20.64
CA GLN A 235 2.76 -14.03 20.24
C GLN A 235 2.97 -13.91 18.72
N MET A 236 3.46 -14.97 18.08
CA MET A 236 3.67 -15.01 16.64
C MET A 236 2.41 -15.32 15.83
N ALA A 237 1.32 -15.75 16.49
CA ALA A 237 0.11 -16.21 15.80
C ALA A 237 -0.51 -15.08 14.97
N VAL A 238 -0.79 -15.39 13.70
CA VAL A 238 -1.50 -14.53 12.76
C VAL A 238 -2.90 -15.12 12.57
N PRO A 239 -3.98 -14.32 12.69
CA PRO A 239 -5.33 -14.78 12.42
C PRO A 239 -5.44 -15.36 11.01
N GLU A 240 -6.27 -16.40 10.84
CA GLU A 240 -6.58 -16.95 9.52
C GLU A 240 -7.49 -15.99 8.75
N LYS A 241 -6.89 -14.92 8.24
CA LYS A 241 -7.54 -13.91 7.41
C LYS A 241 -6.83 -13.85 6.05
N ARG A 242 -7.63 -13.82 4.99
CA ARG A 242 -7.17 -13.64 3.62
C ARG A 242 -7.81 -12.39 3.05
N PHE A 243 -7.02 -11.64 2.31
CA PHE A 243 -7.47 -10.47 1.57
C PHE A 243 -7.42 -10.82 0.09
N GLU A 244 -8.45 -10.46 -0.65
CA GLU A 244 -8.43 -10.53 -2.10
C GLU A 244 -7.72 -9.27 -2.60
N THR A 245 -6.67 -9.42 -3.42
CA THR A 245 -5.72 -8.32 -3.69
C THR A 245 -5.46 -8.05 -5.18
N VAL A 246 -6.08 -8.80 -6.09
CA VAL A 246 -5.74 -8.72 -7.51
C VAL A 246 -6.76 -7.91 -8.27
N GLY A 247 -6.27 -6.88 -8.97
CA GLY A 247 -7.02 -6.25 -10.03
C GLY A 247 -8.05 -5.24 -9.58
N PHE A 248 -7.84 -4.62 -8.42
CA PHE A 248 -8.69 -3.57 -7.88
C PHE A 248 -8.04 -2.20 -8.07
N TYR A 249 -8.85 -1.21 -8.44
CA TYR A 249 -8.39 0.18 -8.59
C TYR A 249 -9.54 1.15 -8.32
N TRP A 250 -9.18 2.32 -7.81
CA TRP A 250 -10.08 3.43 -7.58
C TRP A 250 -10.21 4.30 -8.83
N THR A 251 -11.43 4.69 -9.17
CA THR A 251 -11.72 5.73 -10.16
C THR A 251 -12.55 6.83 -9.50
N GLU A 252 -12.23 8.08 -9.80
CA GLU A 252 -13.00 9.23 -9.33
C GLU A 252 -14.09 9.61 -10.33
N VAL A 253 -15.27 9.96 -9.82
CA VAL A 253 -16.36 10.55 -10.59
C VAL A 253 -16.74 11.86 -9.91
N ALA A 254 -16.41 12.97 -10.55
CA ALA A 254 -16.81 14.30 -10.10
C ALA A 254 -18.34 14.44 -10.14
N LEU A 255 -18.91 15.01 -9.09
CA LEU A 255 -20.31 15.42 -9.04
C LEU A 255 -20.40 16.92 -9.36
N GLN A 256 -21.59 17.37 -9.74
CA GLN A 256 -21.81 18.80 -9.98
C GLN A 256 -21.76 19.55 -8.64
N SER A 257 -20.91 20.56 -8.58
CA SER A 257 -20.65 21.38 -7.39
C SER A 257 -21.16 22.81 -7.55
N ASP A 258 -21.08 23.57 -6.46
CA ASP A 258 -21.41 25.00 -6.37
C ASP A 258 -20.87 25.81 -7.58
N PRO A 259 -21.67 26.70 -8.20
CA PRO A 259 -21.19 27.63 -9.23
C PRO A 259 -19.96 28.45 -8.83
N GLU A 260 -19.74 28.73 -7.55
CA GLU A 260 -18.56 29.46 -7.06
C GLU A 260 -17.31 28.56 -6.88
N ASN A 261 -17.47 27.24 -7.01
CA ASN A 261 -16.42 26.22 -6.89
C ASN A 261 -15.63 26.26 -5.57
N ASN A 262 -16.26 26.73 -4.49
CA ASN A 262 -15.68 26.71 -3.14
C ASN A 262 -15.73 25.33 -2.50
N THR A 263 -16.69 24.50 -2.93
CA THR A 263 -16.93 23.16 -2.41
C THR A 263 -17.14 22.20 -3.58
N SER A 264 -16.30 21.18 -3.68
CA SER A 264 -16.36 20.14 -4.71
C SER A 264 -16.79 18.82 -4.10
N TYR A 265 -17.77 18.18 -4.74
CA TYR A 265 -18.24 16.86 -4.34
C TYR A 265 -17.83 15.84 -5.40
N PHE A 266 -17.44 14.65 -4.97
CA PHE A 266 -17.10 13.57 -5.87
C PHE A 266 -17.32 12.22 -5.20
N VAL A 267 -17.34 11.17 -6.01
CA VAL A 267 -17.30 9.80 -5.49
C VAL A 267 -16.06 9.07 -5.97
N ARG A 268 -15.47 8.28 -5.09
CA ARG A 268 -14.49 7.26 -5.46
C ARG A 268 -15.21 5.94 -5.62
N ILE A 269 -14.87 5.22 -6.68
CA ILE A 269 -15.49 3.96 -7.04
C ILE A 269 -14.40 2.90 -7.16
N LEU A 270 -14.52 1.83 -6.37
CA LEU A 270 -13.64 0.68 -6.43
C LEU A 270 -14.17 -0.28 -7.49
N LYS A 271 -13.30 -0.67 -8.42
CA LYS A 271 -13.65 -1.62 -9.49
C LYS A 271 -12.66 -2.76 -9.56
N ASN A 272 -13.10 -3.90 -10.05
CA ASN A 272 -12.21 -4.99 -10.46
C ASN A 272 -11.75 -4.86 -11.94
N GLN A 273 -10.93 -5.80 -12.42
CA GLN A 273 -10.42 -5.79 -13.81
C GLN A 273 -11.52 -5.92 -14.87
N LYS A 274 -12.68 -6.47 -14.52
CA LYS A 274 -13.84 -6.58 -15.41
C LYS A 274 -14.72 -5.33 -15.39
N GLN A 275 -14.24 -4.23 -14.81
CA GLN A 275 -14.99 -2.98 -14.60
C GLN A 275 -16.21 -3.13 -13.67
N GLN A 276 -16.34 -4.25 -12.95
CA GLN A 276 -17.42 -4.45 -12.01
C GLN A 276 -17.19 -3.57 -10.78
N LEU A 277 -18.23 -2.84 -10.43
CA LEU A 277 -18.24 -1.90 -9.31
C LEU A 277 -18.43 -2.66 -7.99
N LEU A 278 -17.56 -2.41 -7.01
CA LEU A 278 -17.53 -3.12 -5.73
C LEU A 278 -17.85 -2.24 -4.53
N GLN A 279 -17.43 -0.98 -4.56
CA GLN A 279 -17.58 -0.03 -3.47
C GLN A 279 -17.71 1.38 -4.02
N ILE A 280 -18.51 2.20 -3.35
CA ILE A 280 -18.66 3.62 -3.64
C ILE A 280 -18.43 4.38 -2.34
N GLU A 281 -17.61 5.41 -2.42
CA GLU A 281 -17.35 6.33 -1.32
C GLU A 281 -17.61 7.75 -1.77
N PHE A 282 -18.35 8.48 -0.96
CA PHE A 282 -18.78 9.84 -1.23
C PHE A 282 -17.97 10.83 -0.41
N TYR A 283 -17.38 11.80 -1.11
CA TYR A 283 -16.41 12.74 -0.56
C TYR A 283 -16.81 14.19 -0.77
N LEU A 284 -16.28 15.03 0.11
CA LEU A 284 -16.33 16.47 0.08
C LEU A 284 -14.91 17.05 0.05
N SER A 285 -14.66 18.02 -0.82
CA SER A 285 -13.41 18.79 -0.79
C SER A 285 -13.73 20.27 -0.79
N THR A 286 -13.18 21.01 0.15
CA THR A 286 -13.34 22.47 0.24
C THR A 286 -12.07 23.18 -0.21
N ARG A 287 -12.23 24.29 -0.93
CA ARG A 287 -11.11 25.14 -1.31
C ARG A 287 -10.41 25.68 -0.05
N PRO A 288 -9.08 25.56 0.07
CA PRO A 288 -8.36 26.12 1.20
C PRO A 288 -8.50 27.64 1.24
N THR A 289 -8.64 28.19 2.44
CA THR A 289 -8.65 29.63 2.73
C THR A 289 -7.27 30.26 2.48
N GLU A 290 -7.19 31.58 2.27
CA GLU A 290 -5.90 32.28 2.08
C GLU A 290 -4.90 32.03 3.23
N GLN A 291 -5.38 31.87 4.46
CA GLN A 291 -4.54 31.58 5.61
C GLN A 291 -3.98 30.15 5.55
N GLN A 292 -4.83 29.17 5.20
CA GLN A 292 -4.39 27.80 4.92
C GLN A 292 -3.42 27.76 3.74
N GLU A 293 -3.58 28.62 2.73
CA GLU A 293 -2.63 28.75 1.61
C GLU A 293 -1.28 29.37 2.00
N ARG A 294 -1.24 30.25 3.01
CA ARG A 294 0.03 30.76 3.56
C ARG A 294 0.72 29.68 4.39
N ASP A 295 -0.03 28.96 5.22
CA ASP A 295 0.50 27.87 6.05
C ASP A 295 0.93 26.64 5.21
N ARG A 296 0.34 26.44 4.02
CA ARG A 296 0.76 25.45 3.00
C ARG A 296 2.24 25.56 2.61
N THR A 297 2.83 26.75 2.68
CA THR A 297 4.26 26.94 2.37
C THR A 297 5.18 26.44 3.49
N GLN A 298 4.64 26.20 4.69
CA GLN A 298 5.40 25.78 5.87
C GLN A 298 5.16 24.30 6.25
N LEU A 299 4.01 23.73 5.87
CA LEU A 299 3.67 22.32 6.10
C LEU A 299 3.08 21.70 4.81
N PRO A 300 3.75 20.71 4.18
CA PRO A 300 3.20 20.02 3.03
C PRO A 300 2.10 19.05 3.47
N GLY A 301 0.86 19.55 3.52
CA GLY A 301 -0.34 18.74 3.73
C GLY A 301 -1.51 19.38 2.98
N TYR A 302 -2.02 18.70 1.96
CA TYR A 302 -3.26 19.09 1.29
C TYR A 302 -4.41 19.09 2.31
N PRO A 303 -5.44 19.96 2.21
CA PRO A 303 -6.72 19.60 2.80
C PRO A 303 -7.18 18.32 2.09
N ARG A 304 -7.23 17.21 2.84
CA ARG A 304 -7.73 15.95 2.32
C ARG A 304 -9.25 16.04 2.17
N PRO A 305 -9.84 15.42 1.14
CA PRO A 305 -11.28 15.36 1.02
C PRO A 305 -11.91 14.57 2.16
N ASP A 306 -12.94 15.09 2.81
CA ASP A 306 -13.65 14.41 3.88
C ASP A 306 -14.51 13.27 3.33
N LEU A 307 -14.31 12.04 3.84
CA LEU A 307 -15.20 10.91 3.56
C LEU A 307 -16.54 11.11 4.29
N LEU A 308 -17.61 11.34 3.53
CA LEU A 308 -18.95 11.59 4.06
C LEU A 308 -19.75 10.31 4.29
N ALA A 309 -19.69 9.37 3.35
CA ALA A 309 -20.44 8.12 3.43
C ALA A 309 -19.87 7.04 2.50
N ARG A 310 -20.06 5.78 2.88
CA ARG A 310 -19.94 4.64 1.96
C ARG A 310 -21.33 4.27 1.45
N ILE A 311 -21.52 4.25 0.14
CA ILE A 311 -22.80 3.91 -0.48
C ILE A 311 -22.80 2.40 -0.75
N ASP A 312 -23.77 1.73 -0.16
CA ASP A 312 -24.13 0.34 -0.42
C ASP A 312 -25.52 0.23 -1.09
N SER A 313 -26.03 -0.98 -1.22
CA SER A 313 -27.33 -1.29 -1.81
C SER A 313 -28.53 -0.65 -1.10
N ASP A 314 -28.40 -0.44 0.21
CA ASP A 314 -29.51 -0.08 1.11
C ASP A 314 -29.42 1.37 1.59
N THR A 315 -28.37 2.07 1.18
CA THR A 315 -28.12 3.48 1.53
C THR A 315 -29.22 4.39 1.00
N ASP A 316 -29.85 5.18 1.87
CA ASP A 316 -30.77 6.26 1.51
C ASP A 316 -29.97 7.45 0.93
N LEU A 317 -29.81 7.46 -0.39
CA LEU A 317 -29.06 8.50 -1.11
C LEU A 317 -29.61 9.92 -0.86
N PRO A 318 -30.93 10.18 -0.92
CA PRO A 318 -31.47 11.48 -0.55
C PRO A 318 -31.08 11.96 0.85
N GLU A 319 -31.10 11.07 1.86
CA GLU A 319 -30.71 11.42 3.23
C GLU A 319 -29.20 11.71 3.34
N VAL A 320 -28.35 10.87 2.73
CA VAL A 320 -26.89 11.06 2.70
C VAL A 320 -26.52 12.38 2.03
N LEU A 321 -27.13 12.71 0.89
CA LEU A 321 -26.85 13.97 0.19
C LEU A 321 -27.30 15.21 0.98
N LYS A 322 -28.42 15.11 1.70
CA LYS A 322 -28.92 16.20 2.56
C LYS A 322 -28.03 16.42 3.78
N SER A 323 -27.64 15.33 4.46
CA SER A 323 -26.76 15.38 5.63
C SER A 323 -25.36 15.91 5.29
N ALA A 324 -24.88 15.66 4.07
CA ALA A 324 -23.66 16.23 3.51
C ALA A 324 -23.73 17.73 3.13
N SER A 325 -24.83 18.42 3.46
CA SER A 325 -25.08 19.82 3.10
C SER A 325 -25.09 20.12 1.59
N MET A 326 -25.12 19.10 0.72
CA MET A 326 -25.14 19.29 -0.73
C MET A 326 -26.40 19.99 -1.20
N SER A 327 -27.54 19.78 -0.53
CA SER A 327 -28.79 20.49 -0.84
C SER A 327 -28.69 22.01 -0.69
N ASN A 328 -27.76 22.49 0.13
CA ASN A 328 -27.53 23.92 0.37
C ASN A 328 -26.41 24.48 -0.53
N ALA A 329 -25.48 23.63 -0.95
CA ALA A 329 -24.32 23.98 -1.76
C ALA A 329 -24.54 23.82 -3.27
N THR A 330 -25.68 23.27 -3.72
CA THR A 330 -25.98 23.05 -5.14
C THR A 330 -27.35 23.59 -5.52
N THR A 331 -27.53 23.96 -6.79
CA THR A 331 -28.85 24.28 -7.34
C THR A 331 -29.75 23.03 -7.34
N PRO A 332 -31.10 23.19 -7.32
CA PRO A 332 -32.01 22.05 -7.39
C PRO A 332 -31.76 21.13 -8.60
N GLU A 333 -31.40 21.69 -9.76
CA GLU A 333 -31.05 20.91 -10.96
C GLU A 333 -29.77 20.09 -10.77
N GLN A 334 -28.72 20.70 -10.20
CA GLN A 334 -27.46 20.02 -9.90
C GLN A 334 -27.66 18.90 -8.87
N PHE A 335 -28.43 19.18 -7.81
CA PHE A 335 -28.77 18.18 -6.80
C PHE A 335 -29.47 16.97 -7.42
N GLN A 336 -30.49 17.20 -8.27
CA GLN A 336 -31.20 16.12 -8.95
C GLN A 336 -30.31 15.37 -9.95
N SER A 337 -29.38 16.05 -10.62
CA SER A 337 -28.39 15.41 -11.49
C SER A 337 -27.44 14.51 -10.70
N ASN A 338 -26.94 14.98 -9.56
CA ASN A 338 -26.06 14.21 -8.68
C ASN A 338 -26.77 12.99 -8.12
N LEU A 339 -28.01 13.16 -7.65
CA LEU A 339 -28.85 12.05 -7.18
C LEU A 339 -29.01 10.97 -8.24
N LYS A 340 -29.35 11.35 -9.48
CA LYS A 340 -29.47 10.39 -10.60
C LYS A 340 -28.16 9.65 -10.90
N THR A 341 -27.02 10.36 -10.85
CA THR A 341 -25.70 9.74 -11.02
C THR A 341 -25.45 8.69 -9.93
N LEU A 342 -25.69 9.05 -8.67
CA LEU A 342 -25.49 8.12 -7.55
C LEU A 342 -26.46 6.94 -7.58
N GLU A 343 -27.73 7.16 -7.92
CA GLU A 343 -28.72 6.08 -8.11
C GLU A 343 -28.29 5.11 -9.23
N SER A 344 -27.70 5.63 -10.31
CA SER A 344 -27.17 4.80 -11.39
C SER A 344 -26.00 3.94 -10.91
N LEU A 345 -25.07 4.52 -10.15
CA LEU A 345 -23.93 3.81 -9.59
C LEU A 345 -24.36 2.78 -8.52
N GLN A 346 -25.29 3.13 -7.65
CA GLN A 346 -25.86 2.24 -6.63
C GLN A 346 -26.57 1.04 -7.29
N LYS A 347 -27.28 1.24 -8.40
CA LYS A 347 -27.86 0.13 -9.17
C LYS A 347 -26.81 -0.80 -9.77
N GLN A 348 -25.64 -0.30 -10.15
CA GLN A 348 -24.54 -1.13 -10.64
C GLN A 348 -23.93 -2.00 -9.53
N LEU A 349 -23.89 -1.53 -8.27
CA LEU A 349 -23.47 -2.35 -7.12
C LEU A 349 -24.33 -3.61 -6.94
N LEU A 350 -25.61 -3.56 -7.30
CA LEU A 350 -26.59 -4.63 -7.12
C LEU A 350 -26.51 -5.75 -8.17
N GLN A 351 -25.81 -5.54 -9.30
CA GLN A 351 -25.72 -6.50 -10.40
C GLN A 351 -24.62 -7.56 -10.20
N LYS A 352 -24.42 -8.01 -8.96
CA LYS A 352 -23.31 -8.90 -8.56
C LYS A 352 -23.30 -10.27 -9.25
#